data_AF-V6JPM9-F1
#
_entry.id   AF-V6JPM9-F1
#
_cell.length_a   1.000
_cell.length_b   1.000
_cell.length_c   1.000
_cell.angle_alpha   90.00
_cell.angle_beta   90.00
_cell.angle_gamma   90.00
#
_symmetry.space_group_name_H-M   'P 1'
#
loop_
_entity.id
_entity.type
_entity.pdbx_description
1 polymer ?
#
loop_
_entity_poly.entity_id
_entity_poly.type
_entity_poly.pdbx_seq_one_letter_code
_entity_poly.pdbx_strand_id
1 'polypeptide(L)' 'MIRQRRGTRWSNCDEVINPNSSVLLNGADNHAAGRLARNALLTEESVSQQIRAFLRV' A
#
# COMPACT_ATOMS: atom_id res chain seq x y z
N MET A 1 -6.80 -10.42 23.35
CA MET A 1 -5.67 -10.60 22.42
C MET A 1 -5.88 -9.64 21.25
N ILE A 2 -5.01 -8.65 21.05
CA ILE A 2 -5.15 -7.66 19.97
C ILE A 2 -4.62 -8.29 18.68
N ARG A 3 -5.46 -8.39 17.65
CA ARG A 3 -5.04 -8.88 16.33
C ARG A 3 -4.41 -7.73 15.54
N GLN A 4 -3.10 -7.74 15.41
CA GLN A 4 -2.38 -6.79 14.55
C GLN A 4 -2.69 -7.09 13.08
N ARG A 5 -3.23 -6.12 12.35
CA ARG A 5 -3.54 -6.24 10.92
C ARG A 5 -2.48 -5.50 10.12
N ARG A 6 -1.95 -6.13 9.07
CA ARG A 6 -0.92 -5.57 8.19
C ARG A 6 -1.51 -5.29 6.83
N GLY A 7 -1.11 -4.19 6.20
CA GLY A 7 -1.51 -3.85 4.84
C GLY A 7 -0.43 -3.05 4.13
N THR A 8 -0.26 -3.29 2.84
CA THR A 8 0.75 -2.62 2.02
C THR A 8 0.09 -1.96 0.82
N ARG A 9 0.57 -0.78 0.45
CA ARG A 9 0.14 -0.05 -0.75
C ARG A 9 1.39 0.23 -1.56
N TRP A 10 1.39 -0.19 -2.81
CA TRP A 10 2.59 -0.19 -3.65
C TRP A 10 2.29 0.24 -5.08
N SER A 11 3.29 0.79 -5.76
CA SER A 11 3.22 1.22 -7.14
C SER A 11 4.30 0.53 -7.97
N ASN A 12 4.02 0.24 -9.24
CA ASN A 12 5.02 -0.21 -10.21
C ASN A 12 5.72 0.96 -10.94
N CYS A 13 5.29 2.19 -10.64
CA CYS A 13 5.97 3.44 -11.03
C CYS A 13 6.77 4.06 -9.89
N ASP A 14 6.84 3.39 -8.74
CA ASP A 14 7.71 3.80 -7.64
C ASP A 14 9.17 3.75 -8.12
N GLU A 15 9.82 4.89 -8.14
CA GLU A 15 11.18 5.07 -8.64
C GLU A 15 12.26 4.62 -7.63
N VAL A 16 11.88 4.33 -6.38
CA VAL A 16 12.79 3.98 -5.29
C VAL A 16 12.73 2.49 -4.92
N ILE A 17 11.53 1.89 -4.84
CA ILE A 17 11.37 0.43 -4.64
C ILE A 17 10.93 -0.18 -5.96
N ASN A 18 11.94 -0.59 -6.73
CA ASN A 18 11.80 -1.26 -8.02
C ASN A 18 12.94 -2.28 -8.19
N PRO A 19 12.67 -3.60 -8.26
CA PRO A 19 11.36 -4.23 -8.32
C PRO A 19 10.61 -4.17 -6.98
N ASN A 20 9.28 -4.11 -7.05
CA ASN A 20 8.40 -3.94 -5.89
C ASN A 20 7.94 -5.26 -5.25
N SER A 21 8.52 -6.39 -5.64
CA SER A 21 8.19 -7.72 -5.12
C SER A 21 8.44 -7.84 -3.62
N SER A 22 9.39 -7.08 -3.06
CA SER A 22 9.69 -7.02 -1.62
C SER A 22 8.58 -6.39 -0.77
N VAL A 23 7.64 -5.68 -1.39
CA VAL A 23 6.54 -5.02 -0.67
C VAL A 23 5.41 -5.99 -0.33
N LEU A 24 5.33 -7.14 -1.00
CA LEU A 24 4.28 -8.13 -0.77
C LEU A 24 4.58 -8.95 0.50
N LEU A 25 3.75 -8.79 1.53
CA LEU A 25 3.90 -9.49 2.81
C LEU A 25 2.87 -10.61 2.97
N ASN A 26 3.32 -11.78 3.43
CA ASN A 26 2.42 -12.90 3.71
C ASN A 26 1.44 -12.54 4.85
N GLY A 27 0.15 -12.83 4.63
CA GLY A 27 -0.92 -12.54 5.58
C GLY A 27 -1.27 -11.05 5.74
N ALA A 28 -0.81 -10.19 4.83
CA ALA A 28 -1.18 -8.77 4.77
C ALA A 28 -2.21 -8.49 3.67
N ASP A 29 -2.96 -7.40 3.84
CA ASP A 29 -3.79 -6.80 2.79
C ASP A 29 -2.88 -6.03 1.82
N ASN A 30 -2.36 -6.72 0.81
CA ASN A 30 -1.46 -6.14 -0.19
C ASN A 30 -2.29 -5.55 -1.35
N HIS A 31 -2.17 -4.24 -1.58
CA HIS A 31 -2.98 -3.53 -2.56
C HIS A 31 -2.13 -2.69 -3.53
N ALA A 32 -2.36 -2.82 -4.82
CA ALA A 32 -1.70 -1.98 -5.82
C ALA A 32 -2.37 -0.60 -5.85
N ALA A 33 -1.57 0.46 -5.73
CA ALA A 33 -2.03 1.86 -5.62
C ALA A 33 -2.13 2.57 -6.99
N GLY A 34 -1.92 1.85 -8.09
CA GLY A 34 -1.80 2.44 -9.43
C GLY A 34 -0.38 2.90 -9.76
N ARG A 35 -0.23 3.64 -10.87
CA ARG A 35 1.05 4.18 -11.35
C ARG A 35 1.36 5.51 -10.66
N LEU A 36 1.96 5.43 -9.48
CA LEU A 36 2.34 6.58 -8.66
C LEU A 36 3.85 6.64 -8.43
N ALA A 37 4.43 7.83 -8.39
CA ALA A 37 5.78 8.04 -7.86
C ALA A 37 5.81 7.74 -6.35
N ARG A 38 6.99 7.45 -5.79
CA ARG A 38 7.19 7.12 -4.38
C ARG A 38 6.41 8.05 -3.44
N ASN A 39 6.61 9.36 -3.59
CA ASN A 39 6.03 10.33 -2.68
C ASN A 39 4.53 10.55 -2.91
N ALA A 40 4.02 10.26 -4.12
CA ALA A 40 2.60 10.35 -4.40
C ALA A 40 1.79 9.31 -3.62
N LEU A 41 2.38 8.16 -3.25
CA LEU A 41 1.73 7.19 -2.35
C LEU A 41 1.30 7.79 -0.99
N LEU A 42 1.89 8.92 -0.58
CA LEU A 42 1.59 9.57 0.70
C LEU A 42 0.42 10.56 0.60
N THR A 43 0.12 11.07 -0.60
CA THR A 43 -0.79 12.20 -0.79
C THR A 43 -1.95 11.92 -1.73
N GLU A 44 -1.86 10.87 -2.55
CA GLU A 44 -2.91 10.53 -3.50
C GLU A 44 -4.20 10.13 -2.78
N GLU A 45 -5.30 10.76 -3.20
CA GLU A 45 -6.61 10.57 -2.56
C GLU A 45 -7.09 9.12 -2.72
N SER A 46 -6.77 8.47 -3.84
CA SER A 46 -7.06 7.05 -4.05
C SER A 46 -6.38 6.15 -2.99
N VAL A 47 -5.15 6.46 -2.59
CA VAL A 47 -4.43 5.74 -1.54
C VAL A 47 -5.04 6.03 -0.18
N SER A 48 -5.42 7.29 0.08
CA SER A 48 -6.13 7.67 1.30
C SER A 48 -7.45 6.91 1.47
N GLN A 49 -8.21 6.70 0.39
CA GLN A 49 -9.43 5.90 0.39
C GLN A 49 -9.16 4.42 0.70
N GLN A 50 -8.09 3.84 0.12
CA GLN A 50 -7.68 2.47 0.41
C GLN A 50 -7.31 2.28 1.90
N ILE A 51 -6.60 3.24 2.49
CA ILE A 51 -6.27 3.21 3.92
C ILE A 51 -7.54 3.30 4.78
N ARG A 52 -8.46 4.21 4.46
CA ARG A 52 -9.74 4.34 5.18
C ARG A 52 -10.57 3.05 5.10
N ALA A 53 -10.57 2.37 3.95
CA ALA A 53 -11.22 1.08 3.79
C ALA A 53 -10.56 -0.01 4.66
N PHE A 54 -9.22 -0.05 4.71
CA PHE A 54 -8.47 -1.00 5.54
C PHE A 54 -8.76 -0.86 7.04
N LEU A 55 -8.95 0.36 7.54
CA LEU A 55 -9.19 0.63 8.97
C LEU A 55 -10.61 0.33 9.45
N ARG A 56 -11.58 0.21 8.53
CA ARG A 56 -13.00 0.02 8.86
C ARG A 56 -13.39 -1.45 9.10
N VAL A 57 -12.43 -2.37 9.09
CA VAL A 57 -12.65 -3.84 9.18
C VAL A 57 -11.82 -4.46 10.29
#